data_AF-A0A832Q6B1-F1
#
_entry.id   AF-A0A832Q6B1-F1
#
_cell.length_a   1.000
_cell.length_b   1.000
_cell.length_c   1.000
_cell.angle_alpha   90.00
_cell.angle_beta   90.00
_cell.angle_gamma   90.00
#
_symmetry.space_group_name_H-M   'P 1'
#
loop_
_entity.id
_entity.type
_entity.pdbx_description
1 polymer ?
#
loop_
_entity_poly.entity_id
_entity_poly.type
_entity_poly.pdbx_seq_one_letter_code
_entity_poly.pdbx_strand_id
1 'polypeptide(L)'
;MTRPRSQLVSLDATPYYHCMSRCVRRAWLCGKDPLSGRSFDHRKGWLVERLALLGGIFAINIAAYAVMSNHFHLVLHIDRQRARRWSDDEVLHRWTRLYKGPPLVQRYLAGSSLMRAERQELKGLIRAIRAKLSNISSFMAALNVYVARRANIEDECTGRFWEGRFTSQALLDTAGLISCMSYVDLNPVRAGIAEGLESSDFTSIQDRILALQGAVKAEEGNKLATPAPITKPVLMAFGEIEKNADGAAVLPFRVKDYIELTEWTGRCIRGDKAGHIGANI
;
A
#
# COMPACT_ATOMS: atom_id res chain seq x y z
N MET A 1 -4.40 27.08 5.11
CA MET A 1 -4.28 26.36 6.41
C MET A 1 -4.34 24.86 6.17
N THR A 2 -3.38 24.09 6.67
CA THR A 2 -3.39 22.62 6.58
C THR A 2 -4.38 22.04 7.60
N ARG A 3 -5.49 21.45 7.13
CA ARG A 3 -6.47 20.81 8.02
C ARG A 3 -5.90 19.49 8.58
N PRO A 4 -6.18 19.14 9.85
CA PRO A 4 -5.79 17.86 10.41
C PRO A 4 -6.48 16.72 9.66
N ARG A 5 -5.77 15.60 9.43
CA ARG A 5 -6.31 14.47 8.64
C ARG A 5 -7.52 13.80 9.28
N SER A 6 -7.70 13.91 10.59
CA SER A 6 -8.93 13.51 11.26
C SER A 6 -10.18 14.24 10.73
N GLN A 7 -10.00 15.40 10.07
CA GLN A 7 -11.06 16.15 9.39
C GLN A 7 -11.09 15.90 7.86
N LEU A 8 -10.10 15.19 7.31
CA LEU A 8 -10.01 14.86 5.88
C LEU A 8 -10.42 13.40 5.58
N VAL A 9 -10.39 12.54 6.59
CA VAL A 9 -10.82 11.15 6.52
C VAL A 9 -12.22 11.05 7.13
N SER A 10 -13.23 10.96 6.27
CA SER A 10 -14.61 10.66 6.66
C SER A 10 -14.98 9.28 6.12
N LEU A 11 -15.07 8.31 7.02
CA LEU A 11 -15.47 6.95 6.68
C LEU A 11 -16.97 6.83 6.38
N ASP A 12 -17.74 7.86 6.72
CA ASP A 12 -19.16 7.95 6.35
C ASP A 12 -19.31 8.38 4.88
N ALA A 13 -18.32 9.08 4.34
CA ALA A 13 -18.28 9.47 2.92
C ALA A 13 -17.67 8.38 2.03
N THR A 14 -16.51 7.83 2.40
CA THR A 14 -15.86 6.76 1.64
C THR A 14 -14.80 6.02 2.47
N PRO A 15 -14.62 4.70 2.25
CA PRO A 15 -13.49 3.95 2.80
C PRO A 15 -12.22 4.03 1.94
N TYR A 16 -12.27 4.63 0.75
CA TYR A 16 -11.16 4.65 -0.21
C TYR A 16 -10.39 5.98 -0.24
N TYR A 17 -9.06 5.89 -0.22
CA TYR A 17 -8.18 7.05 -0.21
C TYR A 17 -6.95 6.83 -1.08
N HIS A 18 -6.65 7.81 -1.91
CA HIS A 18 -5.35 7.94 -2.55
C HIS A 18 -4.36 8.59 -1.60
N CYS A 19 -3.19 7.98 -1.42
CA CYS A 19 -2.11 8.48 -0.60
C CYS A 19 -0.82 8.59 -1.42
N MET A 20 -0.03 9.65 -1.20
CA MET A 20 1.29 9.80 -1.83
C MET A 20 2.30 10.38 -0.83
N SER A 21 3.54 9.89 -0.88
CA SER A 21 4.67 10.51 -0.18
C SER A 21 5.83 10.72 -1.13
N ARG A 22 6.49 11.87 -1.01
CA ARG A 22 7.62 12.29 -1.82
C ARG A 22 8.84 12.60 -0.95
N CYS A 23 10.00 12.13 -1.37
CA CYS A 23 11.27 12.39 -0.69
C CYS A 23 11.72 13.82 -0.89
N VAL A 24 12.44 14.38 0.09
CA VAL A 24 13.02 15.73 0.00
C VAL A 24 13.83 15.88 -1.29
N ARG A 25 13.88 17.10 -1.82
CA ARG A 25 14.67 17.40 -3.03
C ARG A 25 16.11 16.89 -2.85
N ARG A 26 16.56 16.03 -3.77
CA ARG A 26 17.86 15.31 -3.78
C ARG A 26 18.00 14.07 -2.88
N ALA A 27 17.01 13.74 -2.05
CA ALA A 27 16.90 12.39 -1.50
C ALA A 27 16.26 11.50 -2.56
N TRP A 28 17.03 10.59 -3.14
CA TRP A 28 16.50 9.57 -4.04
C TRP A 28 15.80 8.51 -3.19
N LEU A 29 14.48 8.38 -3.38
CA LEU A 29 13.74 7.27 -2.76
C LEU A 29 14.28 5.95 -3.30
N CYS A 30 14.40 5.92 -4.62
CA CYS A 30 14.90 4.84 -5.45
C CYS A 30 15.55 5.46 -6.70
N GLY A 31 16.14 4.67 -7.58
CA GLY A 31 16.68 5.16 -8.86
C GLY A 31 18.10 5.67 -8.77
N LYS A 32 18.63 6.08 -9.92
CA LYS A 32 20.00 6.56 -10.07
C LYS A 32 20.09 8.03 -9.69
N ASP A 33 20.95 8.34 -8.74
CA ASP A 33 21.31 9.73 -8.44
C ASP A 33 22.18 10.32 -9.56
N PRO A 34 21.75 11.39 -10.26
CA PRO A 34 22.50 12.00 -11.34
C PRO A 34 23.82 12.63 -10.89
N LEU A 35 23.98 12.98 -9.61
CA LEU A 35 25.21 13.60 -9.11
C LEU A 35 26.27 12.55 -8.75
N SER A 36 25.92 11.59 -7.88
CA SER A 36 26.87 10.55 -7.47
C SER A 36 26.95 9.36 -8.43
N GLY A 37 25.97 9.20 -9.32
CA GLY A 37 25.83 8.02 -10.17
C GLY A 37 25.35 6.77 -9.43
N ARG A 38 25.20 6.81 -8.11
CA ARG A 38 24.78 5.68 -7.28
C ARG A 38 23.31 5.34 -7.55
N SER A 39 23.01 4.05 -7.70
CA SER A 39 21.65 3.56 -7.80
C SER A 39 21.09 3.18 -6.44
N PHE A 40 19.86 3.61 -6.17
CA PHE A 40 19.08 3.28 -4.98
C PHE A 40 17.85 2.43 -5.33
N ASP A 41 17.79 1.86 -6.52
CA ASP A 41 16.61 1.13 -7.00
C ASP A 41 16.26 -0.11 -6.15
N HIS A 42 17.23 -0.67 -5.43
CA HIS A 42 16.99 -1.74 -4.45
C HIS A 42 16.00 -1.34 -3.35
N ARG A 43 15.86 -0.03 -3.06
CA ARG A 43 14.91 0.48 -2.06
C ARG A 43 13.45 0.28 -2.46
N LYS A 44 13.15 0.06 -3.75
CA LYS A 44 11.79 -0.30 -4.20
C LYS A 44 11.32 -1.60 -3.54
N GLY A 45 12.22 -2.57 -3.39
CA GLY A 45 11.96 -3.82 -2.68
C GLY A 45 11.57 -3.58 -1.22
N TRP A 46 12.27 -2.68 -0.52
CA TRP A 46 11.95 -2.35 0.88
C TRP A 46 10.53 -1.82 1.04
N LEU A 47 10.06 -1.01 0.09
CA LEU A 47 8.70 -0.48 0.09
C LEU A 47 7.68 -1.60 -0.13
N VAL A 48 7.88 -2.44 -1.16
CA VAL A 48 6.95 -3.52 -1.51
C VAL A 48 6.85 -4.57 -0.40
N GLU A 49 7.98 -5.00 0.17
CA GLU A 49 7.99 -5.94 1.30
C GLU A 49 7.34 -5.33 2.54
N ARG A 50 7.59 -4.05 2.81
CA ARG A 50 6.97 -3.36 3.93
C ARG A 50 5.47 -3.20 3.72
N LEU A 51 5.01 -2.91 2.51
CA LEU A 51 3.59 -2.88 2.17
C LEU A 51 2.94 -4.24 2.39
N ALA A 52 3.60 -5.33 1.98
CA ALA A 52 3.11 -6.69 2.21
C ALA A 52 2.96 -7.01 3.70
N LEU A 53 3.98 -6.68 4.51
CA LEU A 53 3.93 -6.84 5.96
C LEU A 53 2.78 -6.02 6.57
N LEU A 54 2.65 -4.75 6.19
CA LEU A 54 1.63 -3.85 6.75
C LEU A 54 0.22 -4.28 6.33
N GLY A 55 0.01 -4.73 5.08
CA GLY A 55 -1.28 -5.25 4.60
C GLY A 55 -1.75 -6.49 5.36
N GLY A 56 -0.82 -7.31 5.85
CA GLY A 56 -1.13 -8.45 6.72
C GLY A 56 -1.41 -8.09 8.18
N ILE A 57 -1.09 -6.87 8.62
CA ILE A 57 -1.19 -6.43 10.02
C ILE A 57 -2.37 -5.48 10.24
N PHE A 58 -2.49 -4.48 9.38
CA PHE A 58 -3.52 -3.44 9.46
C PHE A 58 -4.85 -3.92 8.89
N ALA A 59 -5.93 -3.31 9.35
CA ALA A 59 -7.25 -3.41 8.75
C ALA A 59 -7.37 -2.45 7.56
N ILE A 60 -6.34 -2.38 6.73
CA ILE A 60 -6.27 -1.55 5.52
C ILE A 60 -5.88 -2.46 4.37
N ASN A 61 -6.67 -2.43 3.30
CA ASN A 61 -6.38 -3.16 2.07
C ASN A 61 -5.68 -2.25 1.07
N ILE A 62 -4.86 -2.84 0.20
CA ILE A 62 -4.15 -2.14 -0.87
C ILE A 62 -4.90 -2.40 -2.18
N ALA A 63 -5.54 -1.37 -2.72
CA ALA A 63 -6.25 -1.45 -4.00
C ALA A 63 -5.31 -1.30 -5.20
N ALA A 64 -4.39 -0.33 -5.12
CA ALA A 64 -3.35 -0.10 -6.11
C ALA A 64 -2.09 0.51 -5.48
N TYR A 65 -0.94 0.35 -6.12
CA TYR A 65 0.29 1.03 -5.75
C TYR A 65 1.21 1.23 -6.96
N ALA A 66 2.07 2.24 -6.87
CA ALA A 66 3.20 2.42 -7.79
C ALA A 66 4.39 3.06 -7.05
N VAL A 67 5.58 2.50 -7.22
CA VAL A 67 6.82 3.02 -6.63
C VAL A 67 7.66 3.72 -7.70
N MET A 68 7.85 5.03 -7.54
CA MET A 68 8.64 5.87 -8.43
C MET A 68 10.01 6.19 -7.79
N SER A 69 10.92 6.79 -8.57
CA SER A 69 12.29 7.10 -8.09
C SER A 69 12.35 8.10 -6.93
N ASN A 70 11.36 8.99 -6.77
CA ASN A 70 11.37 9.99 -5.69
C ASN A 70 10.06 10.08 -4.90
N HIS A 71 9.07 9.25 -5.21
CA HIS A 71 7.80 9.21 -4.52
C HIS A 71 7.11 7.86 -4.74
N PHE A 72 6.05 7.60 -3.99
CA PHE A 72 5.19 6.44 -4.24
C PHE A 72 3.73 6.82 -4.10
N HIS A 73 2.86 6.10 -4.79
CA HIS A 73 1.42 6.24 -4.76
C HIS A 73 0.77 4.98 -4.20
N LEU A 74 -0.25 5.13 -3.35
CA LEU A 74 -1.08 4.03 -2.83
C LEU A 74 -2.56 4.39 -2.97
N VAL A 75 -3.38 3.45 -3.40
CA VAL A 75 -4.83 3.50 -3.21
C VAL A 75 -5.18 2.52 -2.09
N LEU A 76 -5.70 3.03 -1.00
CA LEU A 76 -5.96 2.29 0.23
C LEU A 76 -7.46 2.22 0.53
N HIS A 77 -7.89 1.10 1.10
CA HIS A 77 -9.25 0.88 1.58
C HIS A 77 -9.25 0.58 3.08
N ILE A 78 -10.00 1.35 3.88
CA ILE A 78 -10.13 1.13 5.32
C ILE A 78 -11.24 0.10 5.59
N ASP A 79 -10.86 -1.10 6.05
CA ASP A 79 -11.79 -2.17 6.38
C ASP A 79 -12.16 -2.15 7.88
N ARG A 80 -13.12 -1.29 8.24
CA ARG A 80 -13.59 -1.17 9.63
C ARG A 80 -14.21 -2.47 10.15
N GLN A 81 -14.83 -3.26 9.29
CA GLN A 81 -15.51 -4.48 9.72
C GLN A 81 -14.50 -5.56 10.07
N ARG A 82 -13.42 -5.70 9.29
CA ARG A 82 -12.27 -6.54 9.68
C ARG A 82 -11.69 -6.09 11.01
N ALA A 83 -11.46 -4.80 11.21
CA ALA A 83 -10.96 -4.29 12.48
C ALA A 83 -11.88 -4.59 13.68
N ARG A 84 -13.20 -4.58 13.49
CA ARG A 84 -14.21 -4.88 14.53
C ARG A 84 -14.31 -6.36 14.87
N ARG A 85 -14.10 -7.24 13.89
CA ARG A 85 -14.20 -8.71 14.06
C ARG A 85 -13.06 -9.31 14.88
N TRP A 86 -11.90 -8.66 14.94
CA TRP A 86 -10.74 -9.20 15.66
C TRP A 86 -11.02 -9.38 17.15
N SER A 87 -10.51 -10.46 17.73
CA SER A 87 -10.46 -10.59 19.19
C SER A 87 -9.46 -9.58 19.78
N ASP A 88 -9.53 -9.39 21.09
CA ASP A 88 -8.57 -8.54 21.80
C ASP A 88 -7.13 -9.11 21.68
N ASP A 89 -6.98 -10.42 21.76
CA ASP A 89 -5.70 -11.11 21.55
C ASP A 89 -5.17 -10.89 20.12
N GLU A 90 -6.02 -11.00 19.11
CA GLU A 90 -5.63 -10.80 17.73
C GLU A 90 -5.15 -9.36 17.49
N VAL A 91 -5.82 -8.35 18.08
CA VAL A 91 -5.37 -6.95 18.02
C VAL A 91 -3.97 -6.79 18.60
N LEU A 92 -3.70 -7.40 19.74
CA LEU A 92 -2.39 -7.31 20.40
C LEU A 92 -1.31 -8.04 19.59
N HIS A 93 -1.57 -9.26 19.12
CA HIS A 93 -0.62 -10.01 18.28
C HIS A 93 -0.32 -9.29 16.97
N ARG A 94 -1.31 -8.67 16.33
CA ARG A 94 -1.09 -7.83 15.13
C ARG A 94 -0.18 -6.65 15.45
N TRP A 95 -0.45 -5.94 16.54
CA TRP A 95 0.35 -4.78 16.96
C TRP A 95 1.79 -5.16 17.30
N THR A 96 1.99 -6.31 17.97
CA THR A 96 3.32 -6.73 18.43
C THR A 96 4.24 -7.23 17.33
N ARG A 97 3.70 -7.49 16.13
CA ARG A 97 4.51 -7.70 14.91
C ARG A 97 5.25 -6.44 14.44
N LEU A 98 4.86 -5.25 14.90
CA LEU A 98 5.51 -3.97 14.52
C LEU A 98 6.20 -3.28 15.69
N TYR A 99 5.64 -3.43 16.90
CA TYR A 99 6.08 -2.68 18.07
C TYR A 99 6.12 -3.59 19.29
N LYS A 100 7.12 -3.43 20.16
CA LYS A 100 7.22 -4.24 21.40
C LYS A 100 5.97 -4.19 22.30
N GLY A 101 5.19 -3.10 22.21
CA GLY A 101 4.00 -2.87 23.04
C GLY A 101 4.36 -2.38 24.46
N PRO A 102 3.42 -1.74 25.18
CA PRO A 102 3.63 -1.35 26.58
C PRO A 102 3.90 -2.55 27.50
N PRO A 103 4.57 -2.38 28.66
CA PRO A 103 4.84 -3.47 29.60
C PRO A 103 3.60 -4.28 30.00
N LEU A 104 2.45 -3.61 30.17
CA LEU A 104 1.18 -4.26 30.48
C LEU A 104 0.74 -5.25 29.37
N VAL A 105 0.89 -4.86 28.10
CA VAL A 105 0.59 -5.75 26.95
C VAL A 105 1.56 -6.92 26.91
N GLN A 106 2.85 -6.70 27.16
CA GLN A 106 3.85 -7.77 27.18
C GLN A 106 3.55 -8.80 28.29
N ARG A 107 3.23 -8.33 29.50
CA ARG A 107 2.82 -9.20 30.62
C ARG A 107 1.57 -10.01 30.29
N TYR A 108 0.56 -9.37 29.71
CA TYR A 108 -0.66 -10.05 29.29
C TYR A 108 -0.38 -11.16 28.27
N LEU A 109 0.38 -10.86 27.21
CA LEU A 109 0.74 -11.86 26.19
C LEU A 109 1.65 -12.97 26.72
N ALA A 110 2.40 -12.72 27.79
CA ALA A 110 3.18 -13.73 28.51
C ALA A 110 2.33 -14.58 29.48
N GLY A 111 1.00 -14.42 29.50
CA GLY A 111 0.09 -15.18 30.36
C GLY A 111 0.08 -14.74 31.82
N SER A 112 0.62 -13.55 32.14
CA SER A 112 0.63 -13.04 33.51
C SER A 112 -0.79 -12.75 34.00
N SER A 113 -1.08 -13.11 35.27
CA SER A 113 -2.31 -12.68 35.93
C SER A 113 -2.34 -11.17 36.08
N LEU A 114 -3.45 -10.55 35.69
CA LEU A 114 -3.69 -9.12 35.81
C LEU A 114 -4.68 -8.82 36.94
N MET A 115 -4.50 -7.72 37.64
CA MET A 115 -5.48 -7.16 38.57
C MET A 115 -6.66 -6.54 37.83
N ARG A 116 -7.76 -6.24 38.55
CA ARG A 116 -8.96 -5.61 37.94
C ARG A 116 -8.64 -4.28 37.26
N ALA A 117 -7.81 -3.44 37.89
CA ALA A 117 -7.39 -2.16 37.32
C ALA A 117 -6.56 -2.34 36.04
N GLU A 118 -5.59 -3.26 36.06
CA GLU A 118 -4.76 -3.59 34.90
C GLU A 118 -5.58 -4.14 33.73
N ARG A 119 -6.59 -4.97 34.00
CA ARG A 119 -7.54 -5.43 32.97
C ARG A 119 -8.32 -4.29 32.34
N GLN A 120 -8.74 -3.31 33.13
CA GLN A 120 -9.46 -2.15 32.63
C GLN A 120 -8.57 -1.25 31.76
N GLU A 121 -7.33 -1.02 32.19
CA GLU A 121 -6.34 -0.28 31.41
C GLU A 121 -6.00 -0.99 30.09
N LEU A 122 -5.80 -2.31 30.14
CA LEU A 122 -5.52 -3.13 28.96
C LEU A 122 -6.65 -3.01 27.93
N LYS A 123 -7.92 -3.06 28.34
CA LYS A 123 -9.07 -2.85 27.45
C LYS A 123 -9.02 -1.47 26.76
N GLY A 124 -8.61 -0.44 27.49
CA GLY A 124 -8.38 0.91 26.94
C GLY A 124 -7.28 0.92 25.88
N LEU A 125 -6.14 0.26 26.16
CA LEU A 125 -5.03 0.12 25.22
C LEU A 125 -5.44 -0.65 23.96
N ILE A 126 -6.15 -1.77 24.11
CA ILE A 126 -6.63 -2.56 22.97
C ILE A 126 -7.54 -1.73 22.06
N ARG A 127 -8.47 -0.96 22.64
CA ARG A 127 -9.34 -0.05 21.86
C ARG A 127 -8.54 0.97 21.08
N ALA A 128 -7.53 1.58 21.71
CA ALA A 128 -6.65 2.55 21.04
C ALA A 128 -5.79 1.91 19.94
N ILE A 129 -5.27 0.70 20.17
CA ILE A 129 -4.50 -0.06 19.19
C ILE A 129 -5.37 -0.45 17.99
N ARG A 130 -6.58 -0.98 18.24
CA ARG A 130 -7.54 -1.34 17.19
C ARG A 130 -7.85 -0.14 16.29
N ALA A 131 -8.08 1.03 16.90
CA ALA A 131 -8.29 2.27 16.14
C ALA A 131 -7.08 2.67 15.28
N LYS A 132 -5.85 2.50 15.78
CA LYS A 132 -4.61 2.73 15.00
C LYS A 132 -4.47 1.74 13.85
N LEU A 133 -4.78 0.46 14.07
CA LEU A 133 -4.69 -0.58 13.04
C LEU A 133 -5.70 -0.40 11.89
N SER A 134 -6.72 0.44 12.06
CA SER A 134 -7.65 0.85 10.99
C SER A 134 -7.45 2.32 10.54
N ASN A 135 -6.33 2.95 10.87
CA ASN A 135 -6.08 4.36 10.57
C ASN A 135 -5.00 4.52 9.49
N ILE A 136 -5.33 5.16 8.36
CA ILE A 136 -4.38 5.40 7.26
C ILE A 136 -3.16 6.19 7.70
N SER A 137 -3.31 7.17 8.61
CA SER A 137 -2.14 7.91 9.10
C SER A 137 -1.19 7.03 9.90
N SER A 138 -1.71 6.07 10.67
CA SER A 138 -0.89 5.07 11.36
C SER A 138 -0.20 4.11 10.38
N PHE A 139 -0.91 3.67 9.32
CA PHE A 139 -0.33 2.84 8.25
C PHE A 139 0.81 3.57 7.53
N MET A 140 0.54 4.80 7.07
CA MET A 140 1.52 5.63 6.37
C MET A 140 2.71 5.98 7.26
N ALA A 141 2.49 6.21 8.57
CA ALA A 141 3.59 6.40 9.50
C ALA A 141 4.46 5.13 9.64
N ALA A 142 3.84 3.95 9.75
CA ALA A 142 4.55 2.68 9.87
C ALA A 142 5.37 2.32 8.61
N LEU A 143 4.96 2.80 7.43
CA LEU A 143 5.69 2.71 6.17
C LEU A 143 6.80 3.76 6.08
N ASN A 144 6.44 5.04 6.19
CA ASN A 144 7.35 6.16 5.95
C ASN A 144 8.49 6.22 6.97
N VAL A 145 8.22 5.94 8.25
CA VAL A 145 9.25 5.93 9.29
C VAL A 145 10.24 4.79 9.06
N TYR A 146 9.77 3.62 8.61
CA TYR A 146 10.63 2.49 8.31
C TYR A 146 11.61 2.83 7.17
N VAL A 147 11.10 3.34 6.06
CA VAL A 147 11.91 3.71 4.89
C VAL A 147 12.87 4.84 5.24
N ALA A 148 12.40 5.90 5.90
CA ALA A 148 13.25 7.03 6.26
C ALA A 148 14.40 6.61 7.19
N ARG A 149 14.14 5.76 8.18
CA ARG A 149 15.19 5.25 9.07
C ARG A 149 16.20 4.41 8.32
N ARG A 150 15.76 3.47 7.48
CA ARG A 150 16.68 2.62 6.70
C ARG A 150 17.51 3.44 5.71
N ALA A 151 16.89 4.38 5.00
CA ALA A 151 17.58 5.24 4.05
C ALA A 151 18.60 6.14 4.76
N ASN A 152 18.22 6.81 5.85
CA ASN A 152 19.15 7.65 6.62
C ASN A 152 20.34 6.84 7.18
N ILE A 153 20.12 5.60 7.62
CA ILE A 153 21.20 4.70 8.05
C ILE A 153 22.11 4.33 6.88
N GLU A 154 21.55 3.93 5.73
CA GLU A 154 22.32 3.57 4.52
C GLU A 154 23.11 4.77 3.96
N ASP A 155 22.54 5.96 4.07
CA ASP A 155 23.12 7.22 3.58
C ASP A 155 24.02 7.90 4.63
N GLU A 156 24.20 7.28 5.80
CA GLU A 156 25.00 7.79 6.92
C GLU A 156 24.65 9.25 7.29
N CYS A 157 23.37 9.61 7.18
CA CYS A 157 22.91 10.97 7.35
C CYS A 157 21.82 11.08 8.43
N THR A 158 21.62 12.32 8.90
CA THR A 158 20.55 12.65 9.83
C THR A 158 19.61 13.68 9.21
N GLY A 159 18.40 13.76 9.75
CA GLY A 159 17.40 14.73 9.30
C GLY A 159 16.27 14.11 8.47
N ARG A 160 15.65 14.95 7.65
CA ARG A 160 14.34 14.72 7.08
C ARG A 160 14.44 14.04 5.71
N PHE A 161 13.90 12.82 5.61
CA PHE A 161 13.84 12.08 4.35
C PHE A 161 12.65 12.45 3.46
N TRP A 162 11.47 12.72 4.05
CA TRP A 162 10.23 13.04 3.31
C TRP A 162 9.96 14.54 3.27
N GLU A 163 9.58 15.12 2.10
CA GLU A 163 9.26 16.55 1.93
C GLU A 163 8.20 17.06 2.90
N GLY A 164 7.28 16.17 3.26
CA GLY A 164 5.99 16.51 3.82
C GLY A 164 5.46 15.45 4.77
N ARG A 165 4.30 15.76 5.32
CA ARG A 165 3.33 14.71 5.64
C ARG A 165 2.80 14.17 4.31
N PHE A 166 2.50 12.87 4.23
CA PHE A 166 1.91 12.25 3.03
C PHE A 166 0.60 12.95 2.60
N THR A 167 0.32 13.11 1.32
CA THR A 167 -0.98 13.63 0.86
C THR A 167 -2.04 12.53 0.95
N SER A 168 -3.31 12.92 1.15
CA SER A 168 -4.43 11.98 1.18
C SER A 168 -5.65 12.62 0.53
N GLN A 169 -6.26 11.91 -0.43
CA GLN A 169 -7.45 12.33 -1.15
C GLN A 169 -8.51 11.24 -1.07
N ALA A 170 -9.73 11.60 -0.63
CA ALA A 170 -10.87 10.70 -0.58
C ALA A 170 -11.38 10.38 -1.99
N LEU A 171 -11.70 9.11 -2.26
CA LEU A 171 -12.26 8.64 -3.53
C LEU A 171 -13.74 8.31 -3.32
N LEU A 172 -14.63 9.22 -3.74
CA LEU A 172 -16.02 9.26 -3.28
C LEU A 172 -16.95 8.25 -3.95
N ASP A 173 -16.60 7.79 -5.15
CA ASP A 173 -17.41 6.87 -5.93
C ASP A 173 -16.52 5.88 -6.73
N THR A 174 -17.16 4.91 -7.38
CA THR A 174 -16.49 3.89 -8.19
C THR A 174 -15.70 4.50 -9.35
N ALA A 175 -16.20 5.56 -9.99
CA ALA A 175 -15.54 6.22 -11.11
C ALA A 175 -14.24 6.91 -10.68
N GLY A 176 -14.26 7.61 -9.55
CA GLY A 176 -13.08 8.21 -8.92
C GLY A 176 -12.10 7.14 -8.44
N LEU A 177 -12.58 6.02 -7.90
CA LEU A 177 -11.75 4.89 -7.51
C LEU A 177 -10.99 4.30 -8.71
N ILE A 178 -11.71 3.88 -9.75
CA ILE A 178 -11.10 3.24 -10.92
C ILE A 178 -10.16 4.19 -11.66
N SER A 179 -10.55 5.46 -11.82
CA SER A 179 -9.71 6.48 -12.46
C SER A 179 -8.43 6.73 -11.68
N CYS A 180 -8.51 6.78 -10.35
CA CYS A 180 -7.34 6.96 -9.50
C CYS A 180 -6.41 5.74 -9.55
N MET A 181 -6.96 4.53 -9.51
CA MET A 181 -6.18 3.30 -9.63
C MET A 181 -5.44 3.24 -10.97
N SER A 182 -6.13 3.48 -12.10
CA SER A 182 -5.51 3.54 -13.43
C SER A 182 -4.46 4.65 -13.51
N TYR A 183 -4.71 5.82 -12.91
CA TYR A 183 -3.70 6.88 -12.81
C TYR A 183 -2.45 6.40 -12.09
N VAL A 184 -2.60 5.74 -10.93
CA VAL A 184 -1.48 5.22 -10.15
C VAL A 184 -0.69 4.19 -10.95
N ASP A 185 -1.36 3.21 -11.53
CA ASP A 185 -0.72 2.13 -12.29
C ASP A 185 -0.02 2.61 -13.56
N LEU A 186 -0.51 3.69 -14.18
CA LEU A 186 0.11 4.32 -15.35
C LEU A 186 1.26 5.27 -15.01
N ASN A 187 1.59 5.55 -13.74
CA ASN A 187 2.63 6.53 -13.40
C ASN A 187 3.99 6.22 -14.04
N PRO A 188 4.52 4.97 -13.98
CA PRO A 188 5.77 4.63 -14.65
C PRO A 188 5.73 4.83 -16.16
N VAL A 189 4.64 4.43 -16.82
CA VAL A 189 4.44 4.65 -18.26
C VAL A 189 4.44 6.14 -18.61
N ARG A 190 3.68 6.95 -17.86
CA ARG A 190 3.60 8.40 -18.10
C ARG A 190 4.89 9.14 -17.83
N ALA A 191 5.75 8.58 -16.98
CA ALA A 191 7.10 9.08 -16.72
C ALA A 191 8.14 8.59 -17.76
N GLY A 192 7.76 7.73 -18.70
CA GLY A 192 8.69 7.11 -19.66
C GLY A 192 9.64 6.08 -19.04
N ILE A 193 9.28 5.54 -17.87
CA ILE A 193 10.06 4.51 -17.16
C ILE A 193 9.71 3.11 -17.68
N ALA A 194 8.48 2.92 -18.15
CA ALA A 194 7.98 1.66 -18.69
C ALA A 194 7.26 1.90 -20.02
N GLU A 195 7.26 0.90 -20.89
CA GLU A 195 6.64 0.96 -22.22
C GLU A 195 5.18 0.47 -22.21
N GLY A 196 4.81 -0.34 -21.24
CA GLY A 196 3.48 -0.96 -21.12
C GLY A 196 3.15 -1.34 -19.68
N LEU A 197 2.01 -1.99 -19.47
CA LEU A 197 1.56 -2.38 -18.14
C LEU A 197 2.38 -3.56 -17.59
N GLU A 198 2.80 -4.47 -18.45
CA GLU A 198 3.59 -5.65 -18.13
C GLU A 198 5.03 -5.32 -17.75
N SER A 199 5.60 -4.27 -18.34
CA SER A 199 6.95 -3.78 -18.06
C SER A 199 7.00 -2.73 -16.95
N SER A 200 5.85 -2.41 -16.34
CA SER A 200 5.73 -1.42 -15.26
C SER A 200 6.09 -2.03 -13.90
N ASP A 201 7.40 -2.26 -13.67
CA ASP A 201 7.90 -2.86 -12.43
C ASP A 201 7.47 -2.11 -11.17
N PHE A 202 7.22 -2.86 -10.08
CA PHE A 202 6.81 -2.34 -8.78
C PHE A 202 5.49 -1.56 -8.83
N THR A 203 4.52 -2.07 -9.60
CA THR A 203 3.14 -1.58 -9.66
C THR A 203 2.13 -2.69 -9.43
N SER A 204 0.93 -2.30 -8.96
CA SER A 204 -0.17 -3.24 -8.80
C SER A 204 -0.68 -3.81 -10.11
N ILE A 205 -0.65 -3.07 -11.22
CA ILE A 205 -1.13 -3.59 -12.52
C ILE A 205 -0.23 -4.73 -13.00
N GLN A 206 1.08 -4.58 -12.89
CA GLN A 206 2.01 -5.66 -13.25
C GLN A 206 1.78 -6.87 -12.37
N ASP A 207 1.66 -6.68 -11.05
CA ASP A 207 1.37 -7.77 -10.11
C ASP A 207 0.10 -8.53 -10.48
N ARG A 208 -0.96 -7.81 -10.88
CA ARG A 208 -2.23 -8.40 -11.31
C ARG A 208 -2.08 -9.19 -12.61
N ILE A 209 -1.38 -8.64 -13.61
CA ILE A 209 -1.16 -9.32 -14.89
C ILE A 209 -0.33 -10.59 -14.70
N LEU A 210 0.77 -10.52 -13.94
CA LEU A 210 1.60 -11.68 -13.66
C LEU A 210 0.84 -12.75 -12.88
N ALA A 211 -0.02 -12.37 -11.93
CA ALA A 211 -0.86 -13.32 -11.20
C ALA A 211 -1.86 -14.04 -12.14
N LEU A 212 -2.48 -13.31 -13.08
CA LEU A 212 -3.38 -13.90 -14.07
C LEU A 212 -2.64 -14.85 -15.03
N GLN A 213 -1.48 -14.44 -15.53
CA GLN A 213 -0.66 -15.29 -16.40
C GLN A 213 -0.15 -16.55 -15.68
N GLY A 214 0.20 -16.42 -14.40
CA GLY A 214 0.62 -17.55 -13.55
C GLY A 214 -0.53 -18.53 -13.29
N ALA A 215 -1.74 -18.04 -13.08
CA ALA A 215 -2.93 -18.88 -12.92
C ALA A 215 -3.21 -19.71 -14.19
N VAL A 216 -3.15 -19.08 -15.37
CA VAL A 216 -3.32 -19.77 -16.67
C VAL A 216 -2.26 -20.87 -16.85
N LYS A 217 -0.97 -20.55 -16.59
CA LYS A 217 0.12 -21.55 -16.71
C LYS A 217 0.00 -22.72 -15.73
N ALA A 218 -0.55 -22.47 -14.54
CA ALA A 218 -0.80 -23.51 -13.54
C ALA A 218 -1.94 -24.44 -13.95
N GLU A 219 -3.00 -23.90 -14.59
CA GLU A 219 -4.07 -24.68 -15.21
C GLU A 219 -3.57 -25.49 -16.41
N GLU A 220 -2.60 -24.97 -17.17
CA GLU A 220 -1.94 -25.63 -18.31
C GLU A 220 -0.78 -26.58 -17.91
N GLY A 221 -0.58 -26.82 -16.60
CA GLY A 221 0.33 -27.87 -16.10
C GLY A 221 1.83 -27.54 -16.14
N ASN A 222 2.24 -26.30 -16.43
CA ASN A 222 3.66 -25.96 -16.58
C ASN A 222 4.24 -25.27 -15.33
N LYS A 223 4.81 -26.05 -14.40
CA LYS A 223 5.48 -25.55 -13.19
C LYS A 223 6.98 -25.33 -13.42
N LEU A 224 7.36 -24.15 -13.87
CA LEU A 224 8.76 -23.71 -13.82
C LEU A 224 9.04 -22.98 -12.51
N ALA A 225 9.96 -23.54 -11.71
CA ALA A 225 10.42 -22.94 -10.47
C ALA A 225 11.30 -21.72 -10.76
N THR A 226 10.86 -20.56 -10.32
CA THR A 226 11.62 -19.29 -10.34
C THR A 226 12.14 -18.99 -8.93
N PRO A 227 13.24 -18.22 -8.80
CA PRO A 227 13.87 -17.92 -7.51
C PRO A 227 12.90 -17.21 -6.56
N ALA A 228 13.14 -17.33 -5.25
CA ALA A 228 12.25 -16.85 -4.20
C ALA A 228 11.84 -15.38 -4.46
N PRO A 229 10.56 -15.14 -4.80
CA PRO A 229 10.14 -13.82 -5.24
C PRO A 229 10.14 -12.83 -4.06
N ILE A 230 10.44 -11.56 -4.36
CA ILE A 230 10.18 -10.44 -3.44
C ILE A 230 8.75 -10.61 -2.91
N THR A 231 8.57 -10.54 -1.60
CA THR A 231 7.25 -10.70 -1.00
C THR A 231 6.38 -9.51 -1.39
N LYS A 232 5.40 -9.75 -2.27
CA LYS A 232 4.51 -8.73 -2.80
C LYS A 232 3.29 -8.50 -1.89
N PRO A 233 2.71 -7.29 -1.85
CA PRO A 233 1.50 -7.04 -1.09
C PRO A 233 0.32 -7.83 -1.64
N VAL A 234 -0.52 -8.33 -0.75
CA VAL A 234 -1.83 -8.88 -1.13
C VAL A 234 -2.72 -7.71 -1.56
N LEU A 235 -3.06 -7.69 -2.85
CA LEU A 235 -3.93 -6.67 -3.42
C LEU A 235 -5.41 -7.02 -3.20
N MET A 236 -6.26 -6.00 -3.14
CA MET A 236 -7.70 -6.22 -3.14
C MET A 236 -8.12 -7.01 -4.37
N ALA A 237 -8.93 -8.04 -4.13
CA ALA A 237 -9.58 -8.80 -5.17
C ALA A 237 -10.64 -7.94 -5.88
N PHE A 238 -10.85 -8.23 -7.15
CA PHE A 238 -11.98 -7.74 -7.92
C PHE A 238 -13.17 -8.64 -7.68
N GLY A 239 -14.37 -8.09 -7.66
CA GLY A 239 -15.59 -8.85 -7.49
C GLY A 239 -16.80 -8.08 -7.95
N GLU A 240 -17.88 -8.81 -8.23
CA GLU A 240 -19.18 -8.19 -8.43
C GLU A 240 -19.69 -7.63 -7.09
N ILE A 241 -20.51 -6.59 -7.15
CA ILE A 241 -21.03 -5.87 -5.97
C ILE A 241 -21.83 -6.83 -5.05
N GLU A 242 -22.25 -7.98 -5.57
CA GLU A 242 -22.92 -9.04 -4.83
C GLU A 242 -21.94 -9.81 -3.94
N LYS A 243 -21.85 -9.36 -2.69
CA LYS A 243 -21.42 -10.08 -1.48
C LYS A 243 -20.54 -11.31 -1.75
N ASN A 244 -19.22 -11.12 -1.69
CA ASN A 244 -18.33 -12.21 -1.33
C ASN A 244 -18.87 -12.94 -0.10
N ALA A 245 -18.98 -14.27 -0.18
CA ALA A 245 -19.52 -15.14 0.86
C ALA A 245 -18.87 -14.91 2.25
N ASP A 246 -17.62 -14.44 2.27
CA ASP A 246 -16.81 -14.24 3.48
C ASP A 246 -16.93 -12.82 4.08
N GLY A 247 -17.69 -11.93 3.44
CA GLY A 247 -17.80 -10.52 3.83
C GLY A 247 -16.47 -9.75 3.70
N ALA A 248 -15.58 -10.19 2.80
CA ALA A 248 -14.35 -9.50 2.45
C ALA A 248 -14.62 -8.39 1.41
N ALA A 249 -14.09 -7.19 1.64
CA ALA A 249 -14.26 -6.07 0.71
C ALA A 249 -13.54 -6.32 -0.63
N VAL A 250 -14.24 -6.08 -1.74
CA VAL A 250 -13.74 -6.20 -3.11
C VAL A 250 -13.79 -4.88 -3.86
N LEU A 251 -12.99 -4.78 -4.91
CA LEU A 251 -13.10 -3.73 -5.91
C LEU A 251 -14.37 -3.98 -6.75
N PRO A 252 -15.28 -3.00 -6.88
CA PRO A 252 -16.62 -3.18 -7.45
C PRO A 252 -16.60 -3.11 -8.99
N PHE A 253 -15.66 -3.80 -9.63
CA PHE A 253 -15.50 -3.87 -11.09
C PHE A 253 -14.69 -5.11 -11.45
N ARG A 254 -14.79 -5.57 -12.70
CA ARG A 254 -14.10 -6.76 -13.17
C ARG A 254 -12.63 -6.43 -13.46
N VAL A 255 -11.75 -7.40 -13.20
CA VAL A 255 -10.31 -7.26 -13.46
C VAL A 255 -10.01 -7.02 -14.95
N LYS A 256 -10.74 -7.69 -15.85
CA LYS A 256 -10.55 -7.54 -17.29
C LYS A 256 -10.85 -6.12 -17.75
N ASP A 257 -12.02 -5.60 -17.36
CA ASP A 257 -12.47 -4.25 -17.70
C ASP A 257 -11.50 -3.20 -17.12
N TYR A 258 -10.96 -3.44 -15.93
CA TYR A 258 -9.95 -2.57 -15.33
C TYR A 258 -8.64 -2.53 -16.13
N ILE A 259 -8.12 -3.69 -16.53
CA ILE A 259 -6.88 -3.78 -17.33
C ILE A 259 -7.09 -3.11 -18.68
N GLU A 260 -8.21 -3.41 -19.37
CA GLU A 260 -8.55 -2.82 -20.66
C GLU A 260 -8.71 -1.29 -20.60
N LEU A 261 -9.42 -0.78 -19.58
CA LEU A 261 -9.53 0.65 -19.34
C LEU A 261 -8.16 1.31 -19.11
N THR A 262 -7.31 0.66 -18.30
CA THR A 262 -5.98 1.19 -17.96
C THR A 262 -5.08 1.21 -19.20
N GLU A 263 -5.14 0.16 -20.01
CA GLU A 263 -4.43 0.03 -21.29
C GLU A 263 -4.87 1.13 -22.28
N TRP A 264 -6.17 1.26 -22.53
CA TRP A 264 -6.71 2.32 -23.39
C TRP A 264 -6.31 3.71 -22.90
N THR A 265 -6.43 3.94 -21.59
CA THR A 265 -6.00 5.21 -20.97
C THR A 265 -4.51 5.43 -21.12
N GLY A 266 -3.69 4.37 -21.09
CA GLY A 266 -2.25 4.42 -21.30
C GLY A 266 -1.85 4.80 -22.74
N ARG A 267 -2.62 4.34 -23.73
CA ARG A 267 -2.42 4.64 -25.16
C ARG A 267 -2.77 6.08 -25.53
N CYS A 268 -3.68 6.73 -24.79
CA CYS A 268 -4.00 8.13 -25.01
C CYS A 268 -2.73 9.01 -24.92
N ILE A 269 -2.36 9.65 -26.03
CA ILE A 269 -1.23 10.59 -26.06
C ILE A 269 -1.64 11.86 -25.32
N ARG A 270 -0.76 12.33 -24.44
CA ARG A 270 -0.95 13.52 -23.63
C ARG A 270 0.23 14.45 -23.82
N GLY A 271 -0.01 15.65 -24.34
CA GLY A 271 1.06 16.64 -24.56
C GLY A 271 1.79 17.07 -23.29
N ASP A 272 1.20 16.85 -22.11
CA ASP A 272 1.80 17.16 -20.80
C ASP A 272 2.56 15.98 -20.16
N LYS A 273 2.69 14.83 -20.84
CA LYS A 273 3.35 13.61 -20.31
C LYS A 273 4.48 13.14 -21.21
N ALA A 274 5.49 12.53 -20.61
CA ALA A 274 6.69 12.06 -21.30
C ALA A 274 6.47 10.73 -22.04
N GLY A 275 5.59 9.86 -21.52
CA GLY A 275 5.33 8.54 -22.10
C GLY A 275 3.84 8.20 -22.29
N HIS A 276 3.64 7.19 -23.12
CA HIS A 276 2.36 6.56 -23.46
C HIS A 276 2.62 5.11 -23.88
N ILE A 277 1.58 4.28 -23.88
CA ILE A 277 1.68 2.92 -24.42
C ILE A 277 1.61 2.99 -25.94
N GLY A 278 2.60 2.43 -26.63
CA GLY A 278 2.60 2.36 -28.09
C GLY A 278 1.42 1.53 -28.62
N ALA A 279 0.93 1.86 -29.81
CA ALA A 279 0.08 0.91 -30.52
C ALA A 279 0.94 -0.29 -30.91
N ASN A 280 0.53 -1.52 -30.56
CA ASN A 280 1.07 -2.70 -31.21
C ASN A 280 0.77 -2.55 -32.71
N ILE A 281 1.81 -2.31 -33.52
CA ILE A 281 1.74 -2.39 -34.99
C ILE A 281 1.90 -3.86 -35.37
#